data_AF-A0AAD6SNG3-F1
#
_entry.id   AF-A0AAD6SNG3-F1
#
_cell.length_a   1.000
_cell.length_b   1.000
_cell.length_c   1.000
_cell.angle_alpha   90.00
_cell.angle_beta   90.00
_cell.angle_gamma   90.00
#
_symmetry.space_group_name_H-M   'P 1'
#
loop_
_entity.id
_entity.type
_entity.pdbx_description
1 polymer ?
#
loop_
_entity_poly.entity_id
_entity_poly.type
_entity_poly.pdbx_seq_one_letter_code
_entity_poly.pdbx_strand_id
1 'polypeptide(L)'
;MFGLSFQWESDNGWQKKEISWWPKPAAFFHSGLNIGWWSPDCELWFQKRLREIKQNRAELWTQVEWKNKIQFIQKSRQVAMANDKLAAEYLRHKIVQ
;
A
#
# COMPACT_ATOMS: atom_id res chain seq x y z
N MET A 1 -5.23 -16.11 4.07
CA MET A 1 -4.91 -17.28 3.23
C MET A 1 -5.11 -16.92 1.75
N PHE A 2 -4.22 -16.11 1.14
CA PHE A 2 -4.31 -15.69 -0.27
C PHE A 2 -2.93 -15.28 -0.85
N GLY A 3 -1.88 -16.06 -0.56
CA GLY A 3 -0.53 -15.78 -1.06
C GLY A 3 0.34 -17.04 -1.10
N LEU A 4 1.29 -17.07 -2.03
CA LEU A 4 2.34 -18.08 -2.11
C LEU A 4 3.57 -17.53 -1.37
N SER A 5 4.11 -18.31 -0.46
CA SER A 5 5.35 -17.98 0.25
C SER A 5 6.46 -18.91 -0.20
N PHE A 6 7.54 -18.35 -0.72
CA PHE A 6 8.76 -19.09 -1.05
C PHE A 6 9.87 -18.70 -0.07
N GLN A 7 10.59 -19.70 0.43
CA GLN A 7 11.74 -19.53 1.32
C GLN A 7 13.00 -19.98 0.58
N TRP A 8 14.04 -19.17 0.64
CA TRP A 8 15.37 -19.55 0.16
C TRP A 8 16.42 -19.12 1.19
N GLU A 9 17.51 -19.87 1.22
CA GLU A 9 18.69 -19.54 1.99
C GLU A 9 19.58 -18.60 1.18
N SER A 10 20.05 -17.54 1.83
CA SER A 10 21.00 -16.59 1.26
C SER A 10 22.18 -16.43 2.23
N ASP A 11 23.27 -15.82 1.78
CA ASP A 11 24.45 -15.55 2.62
C ASP A 11 24.12 -14.74 3.89
N ASN A 12 22.96 -14.06 3.90
CA ASN A 12 22.43 -13.24 5.00
C ASN A 12 21.37 -13.97 5.84
N GLY A 13 21.23 -15.30 5.69
CA GLY A 13 20.23 -16.13 6.37
C GLY A 13 18.94 -16.38 5.57
N TRP A 14 17.94 -16.96 6.25
CA TRP A 14 16.65 -17.35 5.66
C TRP A 14 15.84 -16.14 5.22
N GLN A 15 15.53 -16.05 3.93
CA GLN A 15 14.69 -15.01 3.36
C GLN A 15 13.32 -15.59 2.97
N LYS A 16 12.25 -14.87 3.31
CA LYS A 16 10.87 -15.23 2.96
C LYS A 16 10.29 -14.19 2.01
N LYS A 17 9.99 -14.60 0.78
CA LYS A 17 9.34 -13.74 -0.22
C LYS A 17 7.92 -14.25 -0.39
N GLU A 18 6.98 -13.40 -0.03
CA GLU A 18 5.55 -13.68 -0.15
C GLU A 18 4.99 -12.90 -1.34
N ILE A 19 4.36 -13.61 -2.25
CA ILE A 19 3.63 -13.06 -3.39
C ILE A 19 2.13 -13.29 -3.20
N SER A 20 1.32 -12.29 -3.53
CA SER A 20 -0.14 -12.35 -3.29
C SER A 20 -0.93 -11.67 -4.40
N TRP A 21 -2.18 -12.11 -4.56
CA TRP A 21 -3.15 -11.50 -5.49
C TRP A 21 -3.67 -10.15 -5.03
N TRP A 22 -3.63 -9.93 -3.71
CA TRP A 22 -4.09 -8.73 -3.04
C TRP A 22 -2.97 -8.12 -2.19
N PRO A 23 -2.94 -6.79 -2.03
CA PRO A 23 -1.97 -6.15 -1.15
C PRO A 23 -2.26 -6.55 0.30
N LYS A 24 -1.19 -6.73 1.07
CA LYS A 24 -1.32 -6.86 2.53
C LYS A 24 -1.82 -5.53 3.13
N PRO A 25 -2.45 -5.56 4.32
CA PRO A 25 -2.91 -4.35 4.99
C PRO A 25 -1.82 -3.29 5.10
N ALA A 26 -0.61 -3.67 5.49
CA ALA A 26 0.53 -2.76 5.57
C ALA A 26 0.88 -2.08 4.24
N ALA A 27 0.70 -2.72 3.08
CA ALA A 27 0.91 -2.04 1.79
C ALA A 27 -0.24 -1.08 1.48
N PHE A 28 -1.48 -1.51 1.73
CA PHE A 28 -2.68 -0.72 1.47
C PHE A 28 -2.77 0.53 2.35
N PHE A 29 -2.43 0.44 3.65
CA PHE A 29 -2.44 1.58 4.58
C PHE A 29 -1.52 2.74 4.15
N HIS A 30 -0.41 2.42 3.49
CA HIS A 30 0.53 3.43 2.99
C HIS A 30 0.17 3.93 1.58
N SER A 31 -0.92 3.43 1.00
CA SER A 31 -1.40 3.86 -0.31
C SER A 31 -2.22 5.14 -0.21
N GLY A 32 -2.31 5.87 -1.31
CA GLY A 32 -3.21 7.02 -1.42
C GLY A 32 -4.71 6.67 -1.41
N LEU A 33 -5.06 5.38 -1.46
CA LEU A 33 -6.44 4.91 -1.33
C LEU A 33 -6.91 4.81 0.12
N ASN A 34 -5.98 4.78 1.08
CA ASN A 34 -6.33 4.69 2.49
C ASN A 34 -6.66 6.07 3.07
N ILE A 35 -7.89 6.52 2.83
CA ILE A 35 -8.43 7.79 3.36
C ILE A 35 -9.34 7.59 4.60
N GLY A 36 -9.32 6.40 5.21
CA GLY A 36 -10.11 6.05 6.39
C GLY A 36 -11.52 5.51 6.09
N TRP A 37 -11.94 5.51 4.83
CA TRP A 37 -13.19 4.91 4.38
C TRP A 37 -13.05 4.35 2.95
N TRP A 38 -14.01 3.53 2.53
CA TRP A 38 -14.01 2.92 1.19
C TRP A 38 -14.56 3.88 0.14
N SER A 39 -13.66 4.59 -0.56
CA SER A 39 -14.03 5.58 -1.56
C SER A 39 -14.45 4.96 -2.90
N PRO A 40 -15.14 5.72 -3.77
CA PRO A 40 -15.39 5.30 -5.15
C PRO A 40 -14.10 4.92 -5.90
N ASP A 41 -12.97 5.57 -5.61
CA ASP A 41 -11.67 5.22 -6.20
C ASP A 41 -11.15 3.87 -5.69
N CYS A 42 -11.38 3.55 -4.41
CA CYS A 42 -11.07 2.23 -3.84
C CYS A 42 -11.86 1.14 -4.58
N GLU A 43 -13.16 1.35 -4.79
CA GLU A 43 -14.02 0.43 -5.52
C GLU A 43 -13.57 0.25 -6.98
N LEU A 44 -13.30 1.36 -7.67
CA LEU A 44 -12.84 1.34 -9.06
C LEU A 44 -11.53 0.55 -9.21
N TRP A 45 -10.57 0.78 -8.30
CA TRP A 45 -9.33 0.03 -8.26
C TRP A 45 -9.57 -1.46 -8.01
N PHE A 46 -10.38 -1.79 -7.00
CA PHE A 46 -10.68 -3.17 -6.63
C PHE A 46 -11.32 -3.94 -7.79
N GLN A 47 -12.35 -3.36 -8.41
CA GLN A 47 -13.04 -3.96 -9.55
C GLN A 47 -12.12 -4.13 -10.75
N LYS A 48 -11.27 -3.13 -11.05
CA LYS A 48 -10.28 -3.23 -12.12
C LYS A 48 -9.34 -4.41 -11.88
N ARG A 49 -8.79 -4.53 -10.68
CA ARG A 49 -7.88 -5.63 -10.32
C ARG A 49 -8.58 -6.99 -10.36
N LEU A 50 -9.80 -7.08 -9.84
CA LEU A 50 -10.60 -8.30 -9.88
C LEU A 50 -10.85 -8.76 -11.33
N ARG A 51 -11.09 -7.82 -12.25
CA ARG A 51 -11.23 -8.10 -13.68
C ARG A 51 -9.94 -8.65 -14.28
N GLU A 52 -8.80 -8.06 -13.95
CA GLU A 52 -7.49 -8.55 -14.41
C GLU A 52 -7.21 -9.97 -13.92
N ILE A 53 -7.56 -10.29 -12.66
CA ILE A 53 -7.42 -11.64 -12.09
C ILE A 53 -8.31 -12.62 -12.85
N LYS A 54 -9.59 -12.28 -13.04
CA LYS A 54 -10.55 -13.14 -13.78
C LYS A 54 -10.14 -13.38 -15.24
N GLN A 55 -9.43 -12.43 -15.85
CA GLN A 55 -8.93 -12.54 -17.22
C GLN A 55 -7.55 -13.19 -17.32
N ASN A 56 -6.98 -13.68 -16.20
CA ASN A 56 -5.62 -14.21 -16.13
C ASN A 56 -4.54 -13.22 -16.62
N ARG A 57 -4.81 -11.92 -16.54
CA ARG A 57 -3.89 -10.84 -16.91
C ARG A 57 -3.20 -10.22 -15.69
N ALA A 58 -3.64 -10.55 -14.48
CA ALA A 58 -3.02 -10.06 -13.27
C ALA A 58 -1.75 -10.86 -12.94
N GLU A 59 -0.70 -10.13 -12.59
CA GLU A 59 0.53 -10.69 -12.04
C GLU A 59 0.44 -10.79 -10.51
N LEU A 60 1.06 -11.81 -9.94
CA LEU A 60 1.29 -11.91 -8.50
C LEU A 60 2.42 -10.97 -8.11
N TRP A 61 2.22 -10.21 -7.04
CA TRP A 61 3.21 -9.23 -6.58
C TRP A 61 3.63 -9.48 -5.15
N THR A 62 4.89 -9.15 -4.88
CA THR A 62 5.46 -9.05 -3.54
C THR A 62 4.96 -7.83 -2.81
N GLN A 63 5.16 -7.78 -1.49
CA GLN A 63 4.79 -6.61 -0.69
C GLN A 63 5.47 -5.31 -1.13
N VAL A 64 6.72 -5.39 -1.61
CA VAL A 64 7.46 -4.22 -2.11
C VAL A 64 6.86 -3.72 -3.42
N GLU A 65 6.58 -4.63 -4.35
CA GLU A 65 5.92 -4.31 -5.63
C GLU A 65 4.51 -3.77 -5.40
N TRP A 66 3.75 -4.36 -4.47
CA TRP A 66 2.45 -3.86 -4.07
C TRP A 66 2.51 -2.39 -3.66
N LYS A 67 3.45 -2.02 -2.77
CA LYS A 67 3.62 -0.62 -2.33
C LYS A 67 3.82 0.33 -3.50
N ASN A 68 4.55 -0.08 -4.53
CA ASN A 68 4.80 0.76 -5.70
C ASN A 68 3.58 0.80 -6.65
N LYS A 69 2.88 -0.32 -6.85
CA LYS A 69 1.76 -0.43 -7.81
C LYS A 69 0.47 0.23 -7.33
N ILE A 70 0.26 0.34 -6.03
CA ILE A 70 -0.92 1.01 -5.44
C ILE A 70 -0.63 2.45 -4.98
N GLN A 71 0.58 2.97 -5.26
CA GLN A 71 0.87 4.39 -5.12
C GLN A 71 0.36 5.13 -6.37
N PHE A 72 -0.92 5.52 -6.35
CA PHE A 72 -1.55 6.21 -7.49
C PHE A 72 -0.93 7.58 -7.77
N ILE A 73 -0.53 8.32 -6.73
CA ILE A 73 0.03 9.67 -6.89
C ILE A 73 1.16 9.92 -5.88
N GLN A 74 2.40 9.73 -6.33
CA GLN A 74 3.59 9.98 -5.52
C GLN A 74 3.68 11.43 -5.02
N LYS A 75 3.23 12.40 -5.85
CA LYS A 75 3.19 13.83 -5.48
C LYS A 75 2.20 14.11 -4.34
N SER A 76 1.01 13.50 -4.36
CA SER A 76 0.02 13.66 -3.29
C SER A 76 0.51 13.12 -1.96
N ARG A 77 1.30 12.03 -1.96
CA ARG A 77 1.94 11.51 -0.74
C ARG A 77 2.89 12.53 -0.11
N GLN A 78 3.72 13.19 -0.92
CA GLN A 78 4.65 14.21 -0.41
C GLN A 78 3.90 15.39 0.21
N VAL A 79 2.82 15.85 -0.44
CA VAL A 79 1.96 16.91 0.10
C VAL A 79 1.28 16.49 1.40
N ALA A 80 0.72 15.28 1.46
CA ALA A 80 0.10 14.75 2.68
C ALA A 80 1.09 14.65 3.85
N MET A 81 2.29 14.11 3.61
CA MET A 81 3.34 14.03 4.65
C MET A 81 3.78 15.41 5.15
N ALA A 82 3.91 16.39 4.25
CA ALA A 82 4.24 17.76 4.63
C ALA A 82 3.11 18.40 5.44
N ASN A 83 1.85 18.18 5.03
CA ASN A 83 0.68 18.67 5.74
C ASN A 83 0.55 18.07 7.15
N ASP A 84 0.74 16.75 7.30
CA ASP A 84 0.70 16.07 8.59
C ASP A 84 1.77 16.61 9.55
N LYS A 85 2.98 16.87 9.04
CA LYS A 85 4.06 17.46 9.82
C LYS A 85 3.68 18.87 10.31
N LEU A 86 3.21 19.73 9.41
CA LEU A 86 2.82 21.11 9.74
C LEU A 86 1.64 21.15 10.71
N ALA A 87 0.63 20.30 10.51
CA ALA A 87 -0.50 20.18 11.41
C ALA A 87 -0.04 19.74 12.82
N ALA A 88 0.86 18.77 12.91
CA ALA A 88 1.41 18.32 14.19
C ALA A 88 2.25 19.39 14.90
N GLU A 89 2.95 20.26 14.16
CA GLU A 89 3.68 21.41 14.73
C GLU A 89 2.71 22.49 15.24
N TYR A 90 1.67 22.82 14.46
CA TYR A 90 0.64 23.78 14.86
C TYR A 90 -0.10 23.36 16.14
N LEU A 91 -0.52 22.10 16.22
CA LEU A 91 -1.20 21.55 17.40
C LEU A 91 -0.29 21.55 18.63
N ARG A 92 1.00 21.23 18.48
CA ARG A 92 1.98 21.31 19.58
C ARG A 92 2.09 22.72 20.15
N HIS A 93 2.14 23.74 19.29
CA HIS A 93 2.21 25.14 19.72
C HIS A 93 0.93 25.57 20.46
N LYS A 94 -0.24 25.06 20.07
CA LYS A 94 -1.54 25.39 20.68
C LYS A 94 -1.79 24.72 22.03
N ILE A 95 -1.16 23.58 22.32
CA ILE A 95 -1.37 22.82 23.56
C ILE A 95 -0.50 23.34 24.72
N VAL A 96 0.55 24.12 24.44
CA VAL A 96 1.52 24.63 25.43
C VAL A 96 1.20 26.07 25.90
N GLN A 97 0.18 26.72 25.33
CA GLN A 97 -0.33 28.03 25.78
C GLN A 97 -1.60 27.85 26.62
#